data_AF-C1FHR0-F1
#
_entry.id   AF-C1FHR0-F1
#
_cell.length_a   1.000
_cell.length_b   1.000
_cell.length_c   1.000
_cell.angle_alpha   90.00
_cell.angle_beta   90.00
_cell.angle_gamma   90.00
#
_symmetry.space_group_name_H-M   'P 1'
#
loop_
_entity.id
_entity.type
_entity.pdbx_description
1 polymer ?
#
loop_
_entity_poly.entity_id
_entity_poly.type
_entity_poly.pdbx_seq_one_letter_code
_entity_poly.pdbx_strand_id
1 'polypeptide(L)'
;DIFWSFVLMGWTAFGGPAAHIGIFEKVFVEAKRWMSPTVFNELLSLGQCMPGPTSTQVSFAIGVVQKGIPGGLMSGMLFQYPGLLMMSLAGAGAAEILVNPDAWLRGLSAGLSAAGVALVVSAAVGLAKGQCKDQITSALCLMSATIAYYYQSNWIFPLLIVVGGLTTLYTKRNDDVALPDRKEQIHHLGLSKLSGGILIVAWLVIWIAVASVVNTSDYDGNEELYWFEAFYRTGSIIFGGGQVVLPLLLKDVVPRANSWITEEQFFAGLGVVQAMPGPLFNLSAYIGALAARRAGINVLAGIFAAWFGLFGPGVMLIYGVLPFWGAFRKQPVYRRALPGLNSSAVGLVVAAVFQMSFKV
;
A
#
# COMPACT_ATOMS: atom_id res chain seq x y z
N ASP A 1 -21.44 3.45 -9.57
CA ASP A 1 -20.81 2.16 -9.20
C ASP A 1 -19.50 2.33 -8.44
N ILE A 2 -18.48 2.99 -9.01
CA ILE A 2 -17.19 3.25 -8.32
C ILE A 2 -17.37 3.85 -6.92
N PHE A 3 -18.14 4.95 -6.82
CA PHE A 3 -18.42 5.62 -5.55
C PHE A 3 -18.90 4.65 -4.46
N TRP A 4 -20.02 3.96 -4.71
CA TRP A 4 -20.61 3.05 -3.72
C TRP A 4 -19.71 1.87 -3.38
N SER A 5 -19.01 1.32 -4.38
CA SER A 5 -18.12 0.19 -4.16
C SER A 5 -16.96 0.57 -3.24
N PHE A 6 -16.31 1.71 -3.50
CA PHE A 6 -15.17 2.13 -2.68
C PHE A 6 -15.54 2.79 -1.35
N VAL A 7 -16.72 3.43 -1.25
CA VAL A 7 -17.28 3.82 0.05
C VAL A 7 -17.44 2.58 0.92
N LEU A 8 -18.09 1.52 0.41
CA LEU A 8 -18.26 0.28 1.14
C LEU A 8 -16.90 -0.32 1.53
N MET A 9 -15.98 -0.45 0.58
CA MET A 9 -14.64 -0.97 0.87
C MET A 9 -13.90 -0.16 1.92
N GLY A 10 -14.00 1.17 1.91
CA GLY A 10 -13.38 2.00 2.95
C GLY A 10 -13.87 1.70 4.36
N TRP A 11 -15.12 1.25 4.51
CA TRP A 11 -15.73 0.90 5.82
C TRP A 11 -15.63 -0.59 6.17
N THR A 12 -15.44 -1.48 5.18
CA THR A 12 -15.50 -2.93 5.38
C THR A 12 -14.19 -3.67 5.14
N ALA A 13 -13.17 -3.01 4.59
CA ALA A 13 -11.89 -3.66 4.30
C ALA A 13 -11.01 -3.70 5.55
N PHE A 14 -11.20 -4.72 6.37
CA PHE A 14 -10.37 -5.00 7.55
C PHE A 14 -9.24 -5.99 7.24
N GLY A 15 -8.22 -6.03 8.09
CA GLY A 15 -7.13 -7.02 8.02
C GLY A 15 -5.88 -6.58 7.27
N GLY A 16 -5.78 -5.31 6.91
CA GLY A 16 -4.55 -4.73 6.36
C GLY A 16 -4.30 -5.05 4.88
N PRO A 17 -3.12 -4.67 4.35
CA PRO A 17 -2.87 -4.61 2.91
C PRO A 17 -3.18 -5.91 2.16
N ALA A 18 -2.77 -7.06 2.70
CA ALA A 18 -3.00 -8.35 2.06
C ALA A 18 -4.49 -8.77 2.06
N ALA A 19 -5.24 -8.47 3.12
CA ALA A 19 -6.69 -8.69 3.15
C ALA A 19 -7.40 -7.80 2.13
N HIS A 20 -6.99 -6.53 2.03
CA HIS A 20 -7.54 -5.61 1.04
C HIS A 20 -7.39 -6.14 -0.38
N ILE A 21 -6.22 -6.69 -0.72
CA ILE A 21 -5.98 -7.29 -2.05
C ILE A 21 -6.96 -8.45 -2.30
N GLY A 22 -7.14 -9.37 -1.36
CA GLY A 22 -8.11 -10.46 -1.53
C GLY A 22 -9.56 -9.99 -1.63
N ILE A 23 -9.94 -8.97 -0.85
CA ILE A 23 -11.26 -8.34 -0.94
C ILE A 23 -11.44 -7.71 -2.32
N PHE A 24 -10.43 -7.00 -2.83
CA PHE A 24 -10.47 -6.37 -4.15
C PHE A 24 -10.58 -7.41 -5.27
N GLU A 25 -9.90 -8.55 -5.16
CA GLU A 25 -10.04 -9.66 -6.10
C GLU A 25 -11.48 -10.18 -6.12
N LYS A 26 -12.03 -10.58 -4.96
CA LYS A 26 -13.42 -11.07 -4.87
C LYS A 26 -14.44 -10.06 -5.38
N VAL A 27 -14.28 -8.78 -5.04
CA VAL A 27 -15.26 -7.74 -5.38
C VAL A 27 -15.12 -7.30 -6.84
N PHE A 28 -13.93 -6.93 -7.30
CA PHE A 28 -13.73 -6.27 -8.59
C PHE A 28 -13.42 -7.24 -9.73
N VAL A 29 -12.90 -8.44 -9.42
CA VAL A 29 -12.63 -9.48 -10.43
C VAL A 29 -13.79 -10.47 -10.49
N GLU A 30 -14.14 -11.10 -9.36
CA GLU A 30 -15.14 -12.20 -9.37
C GLU A 30 -16.59 -11.68 -9.45
N ALA A 31 -16.98 -10.80 -8.52
CA ALA A 31 -18.37 -10.36 -8.38
C ALA A 31 -18.77 -9.31 -9.42
N LYS A 32 -18.00 -8.21 -9.52
CA LYS A 32 -18.33 -7.09 -10.43
C LYS A 32 -17.74 -7.22 -11.83
N ARG A 33 -16.71 -8.06 -12.01
CA ARG A 33 -16.02 -8.28 -13.30
C ARG A 33 -15.59 -6.99 -13.99
N TRP A 34 -15.09 -6.02 -13.22
CA TRP A 34 -14.52 -4.78 -13.76
C TRP A 34 -13.23 -5.03 -14.53
N MET A 35 -12.49 -6.08 -14.18
CA MET A 35 -11.27 -6.49 -14.86
C MET A 35 -11.06 -7.99 -14.79
N SER A 36 -10.19 -8.50 -15.65
CA SER A 36 -9.77 -9.90 -15.61
C SER A 36 -8.79 -10.17 -14.45
N PRO A 37 -8.66 -11.43 -13.99
CA PRO A 37 -7.64 -11.81 -13.03
C PRO A 37 -6.23 -11.42 -13.48
N THR A 38 -5.95 -11.50 -14.79
CA THR A 38 -4.68 -11.08 -15.37
C THR A 38 -4.42 -9.60 -15.10
N VAL A 39 -5.34 -8.71 -15.48
CA VAL A 39 -5.20 -7.26 -15.25
C VAL A 39 -5.04 -6.94 -13.76
N PHE A 40 -5.83 -7.57 -12.89
CA PHE A 40 -5.73 -7.36 -11.45
C PHE A 40 -4.34 -7.72 -10.91
N ASN A 41 -3.81 -8.87 -11.30
CA ASN A 41 -2.47 -9.31 -10.88
C ASN A 41 -1.36 -8.44 -11.47
N GLU A 42 -1.52 -7.93 -12.69
CA GLU A 42 -0.60 -6.94 -13.27
C GLU A 42 -0.55 -5.67 -12.40
N LEU A 43 -1.71 -5.14 -11.99
CA LEU A 43 -1.79 -3.97 -11.11
C LEU A 43 -1.19 -4.24 -9.72
N LEU A 44 -1.45 -5.43 -9.17
CA LEU A 44 -0.87 -5.87 -7.89
C LEU A 44 0.67 -5.91 -7.99
N SER A 45 1.19 -6.55 -9.03
CA SER A 45 2.64 -6.64 -9.28
C SER A 45 3.27 -5.25 -9.42
N LEU A 46 2.63 -4.32 -10.13
CA LEU A 46 3.09 -2.93 -10.20
C LEU A 46 3.14 -2.29 -8.80
N GLY A 47 2.05 -2.38 -8.03
CA GLY A 47 1.96 -1.79 -6.70
C GLY A 47 2.88 -2.41 -5.64
N GLN A 48 3.44 -3.60 -5.91
CA GLN A 48 4.47 -4.22 -5.06
C GLN A 48 5.90 -3.90 -5.53
N CYS A 49 6.08 -3.57 -6.81
CA CYS A 49 7.38 -3.15 -7.36
C CYS A 49 7.71 -1.68 -7.10
N MET A 50 6.71 -0.87 -6.77
CA MET A 50 6.89 0.57 -6.52
C MET A 50 6.80 0.86 -5.03
N PRO A 51 7.56 1.87 -4.56
CA PRO A 51 7.42 2.30 -3.18
C PRO A 51 6.05 2.93 -2.93
N GLY A 52 5.55 2.72 -1.71
CA GLY A 52 4.29 3.22 -1.20
C GLY A 52 3.32 2.11 -0.77
N PRO A 53 2.19 2.46 -0.13
CA PRO A 53 1.21 1.48 0.35
C PRO A 53 0.52 0.70 -0.77
N THR A 54 0.85 -0.58 -0.94
CA THR A 54 0.37 -1.42 -2.07
C THR A 54 -1.15 -1.45 -2.20
N SER A 55 -1.92 -1.70 -1.14
CA SER A 55 -3.39 -1.75 -1.24
C SER A 55 -3.98 -0.41 -1.68
N THR A 56 -3.38 0.70 -1.26
CA THR A 56 -3.80 2.03 -1.70
C THR A 56 -3.45 2.23 -3.17
N GLN A 57 -2.22 1.94 -3.59
CA GLN A 57 -1.83 2.05 -5.00
C GLN A 57 -2.75 1.22 -5.92
N VAL A 58 -3.06 -0.02 -5.52
CA VAL A 58 -3.98 -0.90 -6.26
C VAL A 58 -5.40 -0.33 -6.28
N SER A 59 -5.90 0.27 -5.19
CA SER A 59 -7.24 0.88 -5.20
C SER A 59 -7.34 2.07 -6.17
N PHE A 60 -6.32 2.94 -6.23
CA PHE A 60 -6.23 4.00 -7.23
C PHE A 60 -6.16 3.41 -8.64
N ALA A 61 -5.30 2.41 -8.87
CA ALA A 61 -5.12 1.80 -10.19
C ALA A 61 -6.41 1.13 -10.71
N ILE A 62 -7.16 0.43 -9.85
CA ILE A 62 -8.46 -0.16 -10.19
C ILE A 62 -9.43 0.91 -10.72
N GLY A 63 -9.51 2.05 -10.02
CA GLY A 63 -10.37 3.15 -10.46
C GLY A 63 -9.90 3.77 -11.78
N VAL A 64 -8.58 3.88 -12.01
CA VAL A 64 -8.03 4.35 -13.29
C VAL A 64 -8.38 3.40 -14.43
N VAL A 65 -8.26 2.09 -14.21
CA VAL A 65 -8.66 1.10 -15.23
C VAL A 65 -10.15 1.19 -15.55
N GLN A 66 -10.99 1.49 -14.55
CA GLN A 66 -12.44 1.55 -14.72
C GLN A 66 -12.95 2.85 -15.36
N LYS A 67 -12.37 4.02 -15.01
CA LYS A 67 -12.87 5.34 -15.48
C LYS A 67 -11.78 6.40 -15.69
N GLY A 68 -10.53 5.99 -15.88
CA GLY A 68 -9.40 6.92 -16.00
C GLY A 68 -9.14 7.69 -14.71
N ILE A 69 -8.43 8.83 -14.81
CA ILE A 69 -8.00 9.65 -13.66
C ILE A 69 -9.12 9.92 -12.64
N PRO A 70 -10.33 10.37 -13.02
CA PRO A 70 -11.37 10.66 -12.04
C PRO A 70 -11.83 9.40 -11.29
N GLY A 71 -11.87 8.26 -11.98
CA GLY A 71 -12.17 6.97 -11.37
C GLY A 71 -11.14 6.57 -10.33
N GLY A 72 -9.85 6.78 -10.64
CA GLY A 72 -8.75 6.47 -9.73
C GLY A 72 -8.69 7.38 -8.51
N LEU A 73 -8.85 8.70 -8.70
CA LEU A 73 -8.89 9.65 -7.58
C LEU A 73 -10.08 9.34 -6.66
N MET A 74 -11.24 9.06 -7.25
CA MET A 74 -12.43 8.69 -6.49
C MET A 74 -12.24 7.38 -5.73
N SER A 75 -11.75 6.32 -6.37
CA SER A 75 -11.57 5.02 -5.70
C SER A 75 -10.55 5.09 -4.56
N GLY A 76 -9.40 5.70 -4.82
CA GLY A 76 -8.33 5.81 -3.84
C GLY A 76 -8.72 6.64 -2.63
N MET A 77 -9.32 7.82 -2.85
CA MET A 77 -9.78 8.69 -1.75
C MET A 77 -10.89 8.02 -0.95
N LEU A 78 -11.87 7.40 -1.62
CA LEU A 78 -12.99 6.75 -0.94
C LEU A 78 -12.57 5.49 -0.16
N PHE A 79 -11.50 4.82 -0.60
CA PHE A 79 -10.92 3.71 0.15
C PHE A 79 -10.22 4.17 1.44
N GLN A 80 -9.65 5.37 1.45
CA GLN A 80 -8.85 5.87 2.57
C GLN A 80 -9.66 6.69 3.57
N TYR A 81 -10.69 7.41 3.13
CA TYR A 81 -11.34 8.44 3.95
C TYR A 81 -11.90 7.96 5.30
N PRO A 82 -12.44 6.72 5.47
CA PRO A 82 -12.99 6.34 6.76
C PRO A 82 -11.88 6.20 7.79
N GLY A 83 -10.79 5.51 7.43
CA GLY A 83 -9.62 5.40 8.28
C GLY A 83 -8.93 6.75 8.49
N LEU A 84 -8.85 7.62 7.48
CA LEU A 84 -8.35 8.99 7.64
C LEU A 84 -9.18 9.74 8.70
N LEU A 85 -10.51 9.71 8.60
CA LEU A 85 -11.40 10.37 9.55
C LEU A 85 -11.25 9.80 10.96
N MET A 86 -11.33 8.48 11.11
CA MET A 86 -11.26 7.82 12.42
C MET A 86 -9.90 8.03 13.09
N MET A 87 -8.80 7.89 12.35
CA MET A 87 -7.46 8.10 12.88
C MET A 87 -7.18 9.58 13.20
N SER A 88 -7.72 10.51 12.39
CA SER A 88 -7.65 11.94 12.68
C SER A 88 -8.38 12.29 13.99
N LEU A 89 -9.60 11.76 14.18
CA LEU A 89 -10.37 11.97 15.40
C LEU A 89 -9.68 11.34 16.62
N ALA A 90 -9.12 10.13 16.46
CA ALA A 90 -8.37 9.45 17.51
C ALA A 90 -7.14 10.27 17.94
N GLY A 91 -6.37 10.81 16.99
CA GLY A 91 -5.19 11.61 17.30
C GLY A 91 -5.55 12.98 17.86
N ALA A 92 -6.60 13.61 17.33
CA ALA A 92 -7.05 14.92 17.78
C ALA A 92 -7.69 14.89 19.18
N GLY A 93 -8.43 13.82 19.53
CA GLY A 93 -9.30 13.84 20.72
C GLY A 93 -9.08 12.72 21.73
N ALA A 94 -8.52 11.57 21.34
CA ALA A 94 -8.53 10.37 22.18
C ALA A 94 -7.14 9.83 22.54
N ALA A 95 -6.06 10.45 22.07
CA ALA A 95 -4.71 9.90 22.20
C ALA A 95 -4.31 9.54 23.64
N GLU A 96 -4.63 10.39 24.62
CA GLU A 96 -4.32 10.12 26.04
C GLU A 96 -5.11 8.93 26.62
N ILE A 97 -6.35 8.75 26.20
CA ILE A 97 -7.21 7.62 26.62
C ILE A 97 -6.70 6.32 25.99
N LEU A 98 -6.17 6.40 24.77
CA LEU A 98 -5.69 5.26 24.01
C LEU A 98 -4.36 4.69 24.52
N VAL A 99 -3.58 5.46 25.30
CA VAL A 99 -2.33 4.99 25.91
C VAL A 99 -2.59 3.87 26.92
N ASN A 100 -3.69 3.95 27.69
CA ASN A 100 -4.11 2.92 28.64
C ASN A 100 -5.59 2.54 28.42
N PRO A 101 -5.90 1.79 27.36
CA PRO A 101 -7.28 1.47 27.01
C PRO A 101 -7.86 0.45 28.00
N ASP A 102 -9.15 0.58 28.32
CA ASP A 102 -9.88 -0.38 29.14
C ASP A 102 -9.82 -1.82 28.58
N ALA A 103 -10.02 -2.82 29.45
CA ALA A 103 -9.91 -4.23 29.09
C ALA A 103 -10.82 -4.65 27.91
N TRP A 104 -12.02 -4.07 27.81
CA TRP A 104 -12.96 -4.36 26.72
C TRP A 104 -12.44 -3.87 25.36
N LEU A 105 -11.80 -2.70 25.32
CA LEU A 105 -11.27 -2.09 24.11
C LEU A 105 -10.05 -2.87 23.62
N ARG A 106 -9.21 -3.35 24.54
CA ARG A 106 -8.11 -4.29 24.24
C ARG A 106 -8.64 -5.58 23.62
N GLY A 107 -9.65 -6.21 24.24
CA GLY A 107 -10.26 -7.44 23.71
C GLY A 107 -10.87 -7.27 22.31
N LEU A 108 -11.56 -6.15 22.08
CA LEU A 108 -12.13 -5.82 20.77
C LEU A 108 -11.03 -5.67 19.70
N SER A 109 -9.95 -4.95 20.00
CA SER A 109 -8.83 -4.76 19.07
C SER A 109 -8.14 -6.07 18.70
N ALA A 110 -7.96 -6.98 19.67
CA ALA A 110 -7.39 -8.30 19.43
C ALA A 110 -8.31 -9.17 18.56
N GLY A 111 -9.62 -9.15 18.83
CA GLY A 111 -10.62 -9.87 18.03
C GLY A 111 -10.67 -9.41 16.57
N LEU A 112 -10.66 -8.08 16.33
CA LEU A 112 -10.64 -7.53 14.97
C LEU A 112 -9.32 -7.85 14.24
N SER A 113 -8.18 -7.80 14.95
CA SER A 113 -6.88 -8.18 14.38
C SER A 113 -6.85 -9.64 13.94
N ALA A 114 -7.35 -10.56 14.78
CA ALA A 114 -7.44 -11.98 14.47
C ALA A 114 -8.39 -12.27 13.28
N ALA A 115 -9.55 -11.60 13.23
CA ALA A 115 -10.46 -11.68 12.08
C ALA A 115 -9.78 -11.18 10.79
N GLY A 116 -8.99 -10.12 10.91
CA GLY A 116 -8.13 -9.62 9.85
C GLY A 116 -7.18 -10.68 9.31
N VAL A 117 -6.41 -11.34 10.17
CA VAL A 117 -5.48 -12.43 9.79
C VAL A 117 -6.22 -13.54 9.05
N ALA A 118 -7.40 -13.96 9.51
CA ALA A 118 -8.19 -14.99 8.84
C ALA A 118 -8.62 -14.60 7.41
N LEU A 119 -8.99 -13.33 7.19
CA LEU A 119 -9.29 -12.81 5.85
C LEU A 119 -8.05 -12.81 4.96
N VAL A 120 -6.88 -12.42 5.49
CA VAL A 120 -5.61 -12.47 4.77
C VAL A 120 -5.27 -13.90 4.34
N VAL A 121 -5.42 -14.89 5.24
CA VAL A 121 -5.20 -16.31 4.92
C VAL A 121 -6.12 -16.75 3.78
N SER A 122 -7.41 -16.42 3.86
CA SER A 122 -8.38 -16.75 2.80
C SER A 122 -7.99 -16.16 1.45
N ALA A 123 -7.54 -14.90 1.44
CA ALA A 123 -7.06 -14.20 0.25
C ALA A 123 -5.79 -14.85 -0.33
N ALA A 124 -4.79 -15.11 0.51
CA ALA A 124 -3.52 -15.70 0.10
C ALA A 124 -3.73 -17.09 -0.53
N VAL A 125 -4.63 -17.90 0.02
CA VAL A 125 -5.00 -19.20 -0.56
C VAL A 125 -5.66 -19.05 -1.93
N GLY A 126 -6.55 -18.06 -2.10
CA GLY A 126 -7.18 -17.74 -3.38
C GLY A 126 -6.15 -17.36 -4.45
N LEU A 127 -5.32 -16.37 -4.14
CA LEU A 127 -4.23 -15.89 -4.99
C LEU A 127 -3.23 -17.00 -5.34
N ALA A 128 -2.82 -17.81 -4.37
CA ALA A 128 -1.89 -18.93 -4.59
C ALA A 128 -2.49 -19.96 -5.55
N LYS A 129 -3.76 -20.35 -5.37
CA LYS A 129 -4.45 -21.25 -6.31
C LYS A 129 -4.63 -20.65 -7.70
N GLY A 130 -4.79 -19.33 -7.80
CA GLY A 130 -4.89 -18.59 -9.06
C GLY A 130 -3.58 -18.53 -9.83
N GLN A 131 -2.47 -18.27 -9.13
CA GLN A 131 -1.19 -17.91 -9.77
C GLN A 131 -0.14 -19.03 -9.78
N CYS A 132 -0.20 -19.98 -8.86
CA CYS A 132 0.75 -21.10 -8.76
C CYS A 132 0.20 -22.32 -9.51
N LYS A 133 0.22 -22.27 -10.84
CA LYS A 133 -0.37 -23.30 -11.71
C LYS A 133 0.59 -24.42 -12.11
N ASP A 134 1.88 -24.15 -12.04
CA ASP A 134 2.93 -25.05 -12.50
C ASP A 134 4.06 -25.13 -11.46
N GLN A 135 5.01 -26.04 -11.69
CA GLN A 135 6.12 -26.27 -10.76
C GLN A 135 7.01 -25.03 -10.59
N ILE A 136 7.23 -24.25 -11.65
CA ILE A 136 8.10 -23.06 -11.61
C ILE A 136 7.40 -21.94 -10.82
N THR A 137 6.13 -21.65 -11.11
CA THR A 137 5.39 -20.61 -10.38
C THR A 137 5.18 -20.97 -8.91
N SER A 138 4.93 -22.24 -8.61
CA SER A 138 4.83 -22.72 -7.22
C SER A 138 6.17 -22.61 -6.50
N ALA A 139 7.28 -22.97 -7.15
CA ALA A 139 8.62 -22.81 -6.59
C ALA A 139 8.97 -21.33 -6.36
N LEU A 140 8.68 -20.45 -7.32
CA LEU A 140 8.89 -19.00 -7.18
C LEU A 140 8.07 -18.40 -6.03
N CYS A 141 6.80 -18.80 -5.90
CA CYS A 141 5.96 -18.39 -4.78
C CYS A 141 6.53 -18.85 -3.45
N LEU A 142 6.91 -20.12 -3.33
CA LEU A 142 7.50 -20.68 -2.10
C LEU A 142 8.83 -20.00 -1.76
N MET A 143 9.75 -19.87 -2.72
CA MET A 143 11.04 -19.19 -2.52
C MET A 143 10.84 -17.74 -2.10
N SER A 144 9.95 -17.01 -2.78
CA SER A 144 9.65 -15.62 -2.43
C SER A 144 9.07 -15.51 -1.02
N ALA A 145 8.16 -16.42 -0.65
CA ALA A 145 7.59 -16.47 0.69
C ALA A 145 8.66 -16.74 1.76
N THR A 146 9.53 -17.72 1.54
CA THR A 146 10.60 -18.08 2.47
C THR A 146 11.63 -16.97 2.61
N ILE A 147 12.11 -16.39 1.50
CA ILE A 147 13.12 -15.33 1.54
C ILE A 147 12.54 -14.08 2.20
N ALA A 148 11.33 -13.66 1.84
CA ALA A 148 10.70 -12.48 2.44
C ALA A 148 10.34 -12.69 3.92
N TYR A 149 10.12 -13.93 4.36
CA TYR A 149 9.91 -14.24 5.78
C TYR A 149 11.17 -13.99 6.61
N TYR A 150 12.32 -14.51 6.17
CA TYR A 150 13.59 -14.39 6.90
C TYR A 150 14.31 -13.05 6.71
N TYR A 151 14.17 -12.43 5.53
CA TYR A 151 14.90 -11.22 5.18
C TYR A 151 13.92 -10.06 4.91
N GLN A 152 13.81 -9.15 5.88
CA GLN A 152 12.87 -8.02 5.87
C GLN A 152 13.52 -6.72 5.40
N SER A 153 14.15 -6.72 4.23
CA SER A 153 14.73 -5.51 3.63
C SER A 153 13.83 -4.95 2.53
N ASN A 154 13.71 -3.62 2.47
CA ASN A 154 12.86 -2.88 1.51
C ASN A 154 13.11 -3.29 0.05
N TRP A 155 14.34 -3.65 -0.31
CA TRP A 155 14.71 -3.99 -1.70
C TRP A 155 14.40 -5.43 -2.09
N ILE A 156 14.13 -6.31 -1.12
CA ILE A 156 13.93 -7.74 -1.37
C ILE A 156 12.64 -7.97 -2.16
N PHE A 157 11.60 -7.19 -1.90
CA PHE A 157 10.30 -7.38 -2.53
C PHE A 157 10.37 -7.10 -4.05
N PRO A 158 10.84 -5.92 -4.51
CA PRO A 158 11.08 -5.69 -5.93
C PRO A 158 12.04 -6.71 -6.55
N LEU A 159 13.13 -7.05 -5.84
CA LEU A 159 14.12 -7.99 -6.35
C LEU A 159 13.50 -9.37 -6.62
N LEU A 160 12.75 -9.92 -5.67
CA LEU A 160 12.08 -11.22 -5.83
C LEU A 160 11.09 -11.20 -6.99
N ILE A 161 10.31 -10.12 -7.14
CA ILE A 161 9.38 -9.98 -8.26
C ILE A 161 10.15 -9.96 -9.59
N VAL A 162 11.18 -9.12 -9.71
CA VAL A 162 12.02 -9.04 -10.93
C VAL A 162 12.67 -10.38 -11.24
N VAL A 163 13.24 -11.06 -10.25
CA VAL A 163 13.85 -12.40 -10.41
C VAL A 163 12.81 -13.42 -10.88
N GLY A 164 11.61 -13.42 -10.32
CA GLY A 164 10.52 -14.27 -10.79
C GLY A 164 10.14 -13.99 -12.24
N GLY A 165 10.02 -12.71 -12.59
CA GLY A 165 9.77 -12.26 -13.96
C GLY A 165 10.84 -12.74 -14.94
N LEU A 166 12.12 -12.55 -14.61
CA LEU A 166 13.25 -13.01 -15.43
C LEU A 166 13.28 -14.55 -15.52
N THR A 167 12.99 -15.26 -14.44
CA THR A 167 12.96 -16.73 -14.43
C THR A 167 11.95 -17.27 -15.43
N THR A 168 10.73 -16.73 -15.42
CA THR A 168 9.70 -17.14 -16.38
C THR A 168 9.92 -16.62 -17.79
N LEU A 169 10.63 -15.50 -17.95
CA LEU A 169 11.05 -14.99 -19.25
C LEU A 169 12.04 -15.93 -19.96
N TYR A 170 12.99 -16.51 -19.22
CA TYR A 170 14.03 -17.38 -19.79
C TYR A 170 13.70 -18.88 -19.76
N THR A 171 12.62 -19.28 -19.10
CA THR A 171 12.20 -20.68 -19.05
C THR A 171 11.23 -21.01 -20.18
N LYS A 172 11.49 -22.08 -20.93
CA LYS A 172 10.55 -22.57 -21.95
C LYS A 172 9.30 -23.13 -21.27
N ARG A 173 8.19 -22.39 -21.34
CA ARG A 173 6.86 -22.82 -20.90
C ARG A 173 5.96 -23.05 -22.10
N ASN A 174 5.15 -24.10 -22.05
CA ASN A 174 4.13 -24.37 -23.07
C ASN A 174 2.91 -23.42 -22.94
N ASP A 175 2.73 -22.82 -21.76
CA ASP A 175 1.62 -21.92 -21.43
C ASP A 175 2.08 -20.45 -21.44
N ASP A 176 2.58 -19.97 -22.57
CA ASP A 176 2.70 -18.51 -22.76
C ASP A 176 1.29 -17.92 -22.55
N VAL A 177 1.15 -16.96 -21.62
CA VAL A 177 -0.15 -16.35 -21.31
C VAL A 177 -0.76 -15.87 -22.62
N ALA A 178 -1.90 -16.48 -22.99
CA ALA A 178 -2.56 -16.22 -24.26
C ALA A 178 -2.73 -14.70 -24.46
N LEU A 179 -2.54 -14.25 -25.70
CA LEU A 179 -2.86 -12.87 -26.11
C LEU A 179 -4.21 -12.48 -25.48
N PRO A 180 -4.29 -11.35 -24.75
CA PRO A 180 -5.56 -10.89 -24.22
C PRO A 180 -6.57 -10.92 -25.35
N ASP A 181 -7.70 -11.60 -25.13
CA ASP A 181 -8.79 -11.57 -26.08
C ASP A 181 -9.16 -10.10 -26.33
N ARG A 182 -9.60 -9.74 -27.53
CA ARG A 182 -9.82 -8.32 -27.94
C ARG A 182 -10.78 -7.56 -26.99
N LYS A 183 -11.44 -8.27 -26.08
CA LYS A 183 -12.33 -7.83 -25.00
C LYS A 183 -11.64 -7.35 -23.71
N GLU A 184 -10.35 -7.65 -23.46
CA GLU A 184 -9.59 -7.11 -22.29
C GLU A 184 -9.00 -5.70 -22.54
N GLN A 185 -9.66 -4.91 -23.40
CA GLN A 185 -9.18 -3.57 -23.73
C GLN A 185 -9.47 -2.60 -22.58
N ILE A 186 -8.41 -2.20 -21.89
CA ILE A 186 -8.42 -0.99 -21.05
C ILE A 186 -8.63 0.18 -22.00
N HIS A 187 -9.88 0.63 -22.11
CA HIS A 187 -10.29 1.50 -23.20
C HIS A 187 -9.57 2.86 -23.17
N HIS A 188 -9.17 3.37 -22.00
CA HIS A 188 -8.37 4.59 -21.85
C HIS A 188 -7.96 4.81 -20.38
N LEU A 189 -6.64 4.83 -20.10
CA LEU A 189 -6.12 5.21 -18.77
C LEU A 189 -6.27 6.72 -18.49
N GLY A 190 -6.49 7.53 -19.53
CA GLY A 190 -6.63 8.98 -19.41
C GLY A 190 -5.33 9.73 -19.13
N LEU A 191 -4.18 9.05 -19.19
CA LEU A 191 -2.85 9.60 -18.91
C LEU A 191 -1.91 9.39 -20.10
N SER A 192 -1.21 10.45 -20.51
CA SER A 192 -0.16 10.36 -21.52
C SER A 192 1.16 9.86 -20.90
N LYS A 193 2.06 9.29 -21.72
CA LYS A 193 3.41 8.89 -21.27
C LYS A 193 4.22 10.09 -20.75
N LEU A 194 4.02 11.27 -21.33
CA LEU A 194 4.64 12.50 -20.86
C LEU A 194 4.17 12.86 -19.45
N SER A 195 2.85 12.84 -19.22
CA SER A 195 2.27 13.08 -17.89
C SER A 195 2.79 12.08 -16.86
N GLY A 196 2.91 10.80 -17.26
CA GLY A 196 3.49 9.77 -16.40
C GLY A 196 4.96 10.06 -16.04
N GLY A 197 5.78 10.41 -17.03
CA GLY A 197 7.17 10.81 -16.82
C GLY A 197 7.30 12.05 -15.92
N ILE A 198 6.45 13.05 -16.11
CA ILE A 198 6.40 14.26 -15.27
C ILE A 198 6.11 13.88 -13.82
N LEU A 199 5.16 12.97 -13.54
CA LEU A 199 4.85 12.56 -12.18
C LEU A 199 6.00 11.83 -11.49
N ILE A 200 6.73 10.98 -12.22
CA ILE A 200 7.92 10.28 -11.70
C ILE A 200 9.03 11.29 -11.39
N VAL A 201 9.29 12.24 -12.30
CA VAL A 201 10.30 13.29 -12.07
C VAL A 201 9.88 14.20 -10.92
N ALA A 202 8.61 14.60 -10.87
CA ALA A 202 8.08 15.43 -9.80
C ALA A 202 8.20 14.75 -8.44
N TRP A 203 7.97 13.42 -8.36
CA TRP A 203 8.18 12.65 -7.14
C TRP A 203 9.63 12.78 -6.63
N LEU A 204 10.59 12.56 -7.53
CA LEU A 204 12.00 12.64 -7.18
C LEU A 204 12.42 14.08 -6.81
N VAL A 205 11.95 15.07 -7.56
CA VAL A 205 12.25 16.48 -7.31
C VAL A 205 11.68 16.95 -5.98
N ILE A 206 10.43 16.58 -5.65
CA ILE A 206 9.83 16.92 -4.35
C ILE A 206 10.63 16.28 -3.22
N TRP A 207 11.03 15.00 -3.36
CA TRP A 207 11.85 14.33 -2.35
C TRP A 207 13.15 15.10 -2.10
N ILE A 208 13.92 15.39 -3.16
CA ILE A 208 15.21 16.08 -3.03
C ILE A 208 15.02 17.50 -2.49
N ALA A 209 14.03 18.24 -3.00
CA ALA A 209 13.77 19.62 -2.60
C ALA A 209 13.41 19.70 -1.12
N VAL A 210 12.44 18.90 -0.66
CA VAL A 210 11.99 18.92 0.74
C VAL A 210 13.12 18.46 1.68
N ALA A 211 13.85 17.40 1.33
CA ALA A 211 15.01 16.95 2.11
C ALA A 211 16.11 18.01 2.19
N SER A 212 16.35 18.75 1.10
CA SER A 212 17.35 19.82 1.07
C SER A 212 16.95 21.00 1.96
N VAL A 213 15.68 21.43 1.88
CA VAL A 213 15.18 22.53 2.73
C VAL A 213 15.27 22.14 4.20
N VAL A 214 14.76 20.95 4.57
CA VAL A 214 14.78 20.45 5.95
C VAL A 214 16.20 20.33 6.54
N ASN A 215 17.20 20.03 5.71
CA ASN A 215 18.61 19.98 6.15
C ASN A 215 19.25 21.36 6.36
N THR A 216 18.60 22.44 5.90
CA THR A 216 19.13 23.81 5.96
C THR A 216 18.28 24.75 6.81
N SER A 217 17.08 24.33 7.20
CA SER A 217 16.17 25.05 8.07
C SER A 217 16.31 24.58 9.53
N ASP A 218 15.73 25.36 10.44
CA ASP A 218 15.45 24.94 11.80
C ASP A 218 14.01 24.38 11.91
N TYR A 219 13.79 23.50 12.89
CA TYR A 219 12.49 22.88 13.14
C TYR A 219 11.44 23.89 13.58
N ASP A 220 11.83 24.80 14.49
CA ASP A 220 10.91 25.76 15.09
C ASP A 220 10.42 26.75 14.02
N GLY A 221 9.09 26.80 13.82
CA GLY A 221 8.44 27.59 12.78
C GLY A 221 8.36 26.93 11.40
N ASN A 222 8.83 25.69 11.23
CA ASN A 222 8.70 24.89 10.01
C ASN A 222 8.16 23.47 10.28
N GLU A 223 7.41 23.28 11.36
CA GLU A 223 7.07 21.97 11.90
C GLU A 223 6.36 21.07 10.86
N GLU A 224 5.41 21.61 10.10
CA GLU A 224 4.68 20.87 9.06
C GLU A 224 5.60 20.35 7.95
N LEU A 225 6.65 21.11 7.61
CA LEU A 225 7.62 20.71 6.58
C LEU A 225 8.41 19.48 7.03
N TYR A 226 8.82 19.43 8.30
CA TYR A 226 9.54 18.29 8.87
C TYR A 226 8.67 17.04 8.96
N TRP A 227 7.38 17.21 9.30
CA TRP A 227 6.43 16.11 9.26
C TRP A 227 6.23 15.62 7.83
N PHE A 228 5.94 16.52 6.91
CA PHE A 228 5.77 16.19 5.51
C PHE A 228 7.01 15.47 4.95
N GLU A 229 8.23 15.96 5.22
CA GLU A 229 9.48 15.32 4.80
C GLU A 229 9.61 13.89 5.31
N ALA A 230 9.43 13.68 6.62
CA ALA A 230 9.60 12.36 7.22
C ALA A 230 8.60 11.36 6.65
N PHE A 231 7.34 11.78 6.48
CA PHE A 231 6.30 10.96 5.88
C PHE A 231 6.49 10.77 4.37
N TYR A 232 6.97 11.77 3.63
CA TYR A 232 7.27 11.70 2.19
C TYR A 232 8.44 10.78 1.90
N ARG A 233 9.53 10.91 2.66
CA ARG A 233 10.66 9.98 2.60
C ARG A 233 10.20 8.57 2.91
N THR A 234 9.42 8.40 3.97
CA THR A 234 8.85 7.09 4.32
C THR A 234 8.00 6.55 3.17
N GLY A 235 7.03 7.30 2.66
CA GLY A 235 6.21 6.90 1.52
C GLY A 235 7.00 6.55 0.26
N SER A 236 8.19 7.14 0.09
CA SER A 236 9.09 6.95 -1.05
C SER A 236 10.05 5.77 -0.93
N ILE A 237 10.23 5.19 0.26
CA ILE A 237 11.17 4.07 0.50
C ILE A 237 10.47 2.76 0.88
N ILE A 238 9.18 2.80 1.18
CA ILE A 238 8.47 1.64 1.73
C ILE A 238 8.01 0.72 0.61
N PHE A 239 8.28 -0.57 0.73
CA PHE A 239 7.79 -1.58 -0.20
C PHE A 239 6.95 -2.59 0.57
N GLY A 240 5.76 -2.91 0.06
CA GLY A 240 4.92 -4.02 0.50
C GLY A 240 4.65 -4.12 2.01
N GLY A 241 3.47 -3.65 2.44
CA GLY A 241 2.93 -3.93 3.79
C GLY A 241 3.53 -3.09 4.92
N GLY A 242 2.72 -2.79 5.94
CA GLY A 242 3.07 -1.87 7.04
C GLY A 242 4.22 -2.32 7.95
N GLN A 243 4.57 -3.60 7.97
CA GLN A 243 5.45 -4.17 9.01
C GLN A 243 6.90 -3.67 8.97
N VAL A 244 7.43 -3.36 7.78
CA VAL A 244 8.79 -2.83 7.63
C VAL A 244 8.84 -1.31 7.86
N VAL A 245 7.68 -0.65 7.81
CA VAL A 245 7.57 0.81 7.88
C VAL A 245 7.45 1.33 9.30
N LEU A 246 6.82 0.55 10.18
CA LEU A 246 6.58 0.97 11.56
C LEU A 246 7.87 1.28 12.34
N PRO A 247 8.97 0.51 12.22
CA PRO A 247 10.24 0.87 12.87
C PRO A 247 10.84 2.17 12.33
N LEU A 248 10.70 2.45 11.02
CA LEU A 248 11.18 3.68 10.40
C LEU A 248 10.39 4.89 10.90
N LEU A 249 9.06 4.79 10.92
CA LEU A 249 8.20 5.83 11.47
C LEU A 249 8.48 6.03 12.96
N LEU A 250 8.57 4.96 13.75
CA LEU A 250 8.87 5.05 15.19
C LEU A 250 10.17 5.82 15.41
N LYS A 251 11.25 5.50 14.67
CA LYS A 251 12.54 6.18 14.74
C LYS A 251 12.48 7.65 14.32
N ASP A 252 11.58 8.01 13.40
CA ASP A 252 11.44 9.38 12.94
C ASP A 252 10.57 10.26 13.85
N VAL A 253 9.64 9.67 14.61
CA VAL A 253 8.63 10.44 15.35
C VAL A 253 8.83 10.47 16.87
N VAL A 254 9.52 9.47 17.44
CA VAL A 254 9.70 9.32 18.91
C VAL A 254 11.06 9.83 19.43
N PRO A 255 12.23 9.46 18.86
CA PRO A 255 13.54 9.74 19.45
C PRO A 255 14.12 11.13 19.11
N ARG A 256 13.41 11.97 18.34
CA ARG A 256 13.90 13.32 18.02
C ARG A 256 13.96 14.18 19.30
N ALA A 257 14.91 15.11 19.36
CA ALA A 257 15.01 16.09 20.46
C ALA A 257 13.68 16.83 20.69
N ASN A 258 12.88 16.98 19.63
CA ASN A 258 11.50 17.45 19.65
C ASN A 258 10.53 16.28 19.41
N SER A 259 10.44 15.33 20.34
CA SER A 259 9.57 14.15 20.18
C SER A 259 8.15 14.57 19.79
N TRP A 260 7.67 14.16 18.62
CA TRP A 260 6.35 14.56 18.14
C TRP A 260 5.25 13.85 18.92
N ILE A 261 5.53 12.59 19.29
CA ILE A 261 4.66 11.72 20.08
C ILE A 261 5.52 10.85 21.00
N THR A 262 4.88 10.28 22.03
CA THR A 262 5.53 9.28 22.89
C THR A 262 5.50 7.89 22.24
N GLU A 263 6.37 6.99 22.69
CA GLU A 263 6.36 5.59 22.27
C GLU A 263 5.01 4.92 22.59
N GLU A 264 4.45 5.22 23.77
CA GLU A 264 3.12 4.73 24.19
C GLU A 264 2.01 5.21 23.25
N GLN A 265 2.01 6.51 22.88
CA GLN A 265 1.05 7.06 21.92
C GLN A 265 1.21 6.43 20.53
N PHE A 266 2.44 6.15 20.09
CA PHE A 266 2.67 5.46 18.83
C PHE A 266 2.05 4.06 18.82
N PHE A 267 2.32 3.26 19.86
CA PHE A 267 1.78 1.90 19.97
C PHE A 267 0.27 1.89 20.20
N ALA A 268 -0.28 2.86 20.92
CA ALA A 268 -1.71 3.07 21.05
C ALA A 268 -2.37 3.32 19.69
N GLY A 269 -1.84 4.26 18.90
CA GLY A 269 -2.31 4.52 17.54
C GLY A 269 -2.19 3.30 16.63
N LEU A 270 -1.10 2.53 16.77
CA LEU A 270 -0.91 1.28 16.03
C LEU A 270 -1.95 0.21 16.41
N GLY A 271 -2.32 0.12 17.69
CA GLY A 271 -3.39 -0.78 18.14
C GLY A 271 -4.74 -0.39 17.55
N VAL A 272 -5.07 0.90 17.56
CA VAL A 272 -6.31 1.42 16.97
C VAL A 272 -6.35 1.16 15.47
N VAL A 273 -5.31 1.53 14.73
CA VAL A 273 -5.33 1.43 13.26
C VAL A 273 -5.44 -0.01 12.76
N GLN A 274 -4.94 -1.00 13.51
CA GLN A 274 -5.11 -2.41 13.19
C GLN A 274 -6.55 -2.90 13.34
N ALA A 275 -7.33 -2.24 14.19
CA ALA A 275 -8.75 -2.50 14.37
C ALA A 275 -9.64 -1.65 13.44
N MET A 276 -9.09 -0.72 12.66
CA MET A 276 -9.85 0.13 11.75
C MET A 276 -9.87 -0.44 10.33
N PRO A 277 -10.93 -0.19 9.55
CA PRO A 277 -10.96 -0.53 8.14
C PRO A 277 -10.05 0.40 7.32
N GLY A 278 -9.62 -0.09 6.17
CA GLY A 278 -8.79 0.63 5.23
C GLY A 278 -7.30 0.57 5.58
N PRO A 279 -6.48 1.41 4.92
CA PRO A 279 -5.02 1.30 5.04
C PRO A 279 -4.49 1.55 6.45
N LEU A 280 -3.65 0.64 6.95
CA LEU A 280 -2.90 0.78 8.22
C LEU A 280 -2.08 2.09 8.27
N PHE A 281 -1.72 2.59 7.11
CA PHE A 281 -0.97 3.81 6.91
C PHE A 281 -1.76 5.10 7.20
N ASN A 282 -3.08 4.99 7.44
CA ASN A 282 -3.86 6.08 8.06
C ASN A 282 -3.37 6.44 9.47
N LEU A 283 -2.48 5.64 10.06
CA LEU A 283 -1.68 6.01 11.23
C LEU A 283 -0.95 7.36 11.04
N SER A 284 -0.56 7.73 9.81
CA SER A 284 0.01 9.06 9.51
C SER A 284 -0.91 10.20 9.95
N ALA A 285 -2.22 10.09 9.74
CA ALA A 285 -3.18 11.11 10.15
C ALA A 285 -3.26 11.24 11.68
N TYR A 286 -3.22 10.12 12.41
CA TYR A 286 -3.16 10.10 13.87
C TYR A 286 -1.90 10.77 14.40
N ILE A 287 -0.74 10.41 13.85
CA ILE A 287 0.55 10.99 14.25
C ILE A 287 0.58 12.49 13.92
N GLY A 288 0.14 12.88 12.73
CA GLY A 288 0.08 14.28 12.31
C GLY A 288 -0.84 15.12 13.21
N ALA A 289 -1.99 14.58 13.62
CA ALA A 289 -2.88 15.25 14.55
C ALA A 289 -2.22 15.49 15.92
N LEU A 290 -1.54 14.47 16.46
CA LEU A 290 -0.85 14.57 17.75
C LEU A 290 0.33 15.53 17.70
N ALA A 291 1.15 15.43 16.66
CA ALA A 291 2.30 16.30 16.45
C ALA A 291 1.86 17.78 16.41
N ALA A 292 0.77 18.07 15.68
CA ALA A 292 0.20 19.41 15.62
C ALA A 292 -0.35 19.89 16.97
N ARG A 293 -1.06 19.03 17.71
CA ARG A 293 -1.54 19.38 19.06
C ARG A 293 -0.41 19.71 20.01
N ARG A 294 0.69 18.94 19.95
CA ARG A 294 1.84 19.14 20.83
C ARG A 294 2.65 20.38 20.47
N ALA A 295 2.78 20.67 19.18
CA ALA A 295 3.41 21.90 18.68
C ALA A 295 2.52 23.15 18.86
N GLY A 296 1.24 23.00 19.24
CA GLY A 296 0.31 24.12 19.39
C GLY A 296 -0.14 24.74 18.06
N ILE A 297 -0.01 24.00 16.95
CA ILE A 297 -0.38 24.46 15.62
C ILE A 297 -1.68 23.83 15.12
N ASN A 298 -2.10 24.20 13.91
CA ASN A 298 -3.36 23.72 13.34
C ASN A 298 -3.35 22.19 13.14
N VAL A 299 -4.27 21.49 13.82
CA VAL A 299 -4.39 20.02 13.77
C VAL A 299 -4.63 19.50 12.36
N LEU A 300 -5.43 20.19 11.55
CA LEU A 300 -5.67 19.80 10.16
C LEU A 300 -4.41 19.92 9.31
N ALA A 301 -3.58 20.95 9.54
CA ALA A 301 -2.31 21.11 8.83
C ALA A 301 -1.38 19.92 9.12
N GLY A 302 -1.25 19.52 10.38
CA GLY A 302 -0.46 18.32 10.74
C GLY A 302 -1.00 17.02 10.16
N ILE A 303 -2.32 16.81 10.22
CA ILE A 303 -2.98 15.65 9.60
C ILE A 303 -2.64 15.56 8.11
N PHE A 304 -2.87 16.64 7.36
CA PHE A 304 -2.68 16.64 5.93
C PHE A 304 -1.21 16.60 5.52
N ALA A 305 -0.31 17.27 6.28
CA ALA A 305 1.12 17.17 6.05
C ALA A 305 1.62 15.72 6.16
N ALA A 306 1.25 15.02 7.23
CA ALA A 306 1.62 13.62 7.42
C ALA A 306 0.95 12.68 6.41
N TRP A 307 -0.35 12.85 6.19
CA TRP A 307 -1.14 11.96 5.33
C TRP A 307 -0.78 12.10 3.84
N PHE A 308 -0.70 13.33 3.31
CA PHE A 308 -0.22 13.54 1.94
C PHE A 308 1.25 13.23 1.80
N GLY A 309 2.07 13.51 2.82
CA GLY A 309 3.46 13.09 2.85
C GLY A 309 3.57 11.58 2.62
N LEU A 310 2.82 10.77 3.35
CA LEU A 310 2.93 9.32 3.28
C LEU A 310 2.34 8.71 1.98
N PHE A 311 1.13 9.12 1.60
CA PHE A 311 0.43 8.49 0.46
C PHE A 311 0.78 9.14 -0.88
N GLY A 312 1.15 10.41 -0.89
CA GLY A 312 1.46 11.19 -2.09
C GLY A 312 2.49 10.52 -3.01
N PRO A 313 3.68 10.10 -2.52
CA PRO A 313 4.70 9.43 -3.33
C PRO A 313 4.16 8.21 -4.08
N GLY A 314 3.49 7.29 -3.38
CA GLY A 314 2.94 6.07 -4.00
C GLY A 314 1.86 6.38 -5.04
N VAL A 315 1.02 7.40 -4.80
CA VAL A 315 0.02 7.86 -5.77
C VAL A 315 0.67 8.48 -7.00
N MET A 316 1.70 9.30 -6.84
CA MET A 316 2.45 9.87 -7.96
C MET A 316 3.11 8.78 -8.81
N LEU A 317 3.68 7.76 -8.17
CA LEU A 317 4.36 6.66 -8.84
C LEU A 317 3.41 5.74 -9.58
N ILE A 318 2.29 5.32 -8.97
CA ILE A 318 1.31 4.47 -9.68
C ILE A 318 0.72 5.19 -10.89
N TYR A 319 0.35 6.47 -10.77
CA TYR A 319 -0.10 7.27 -11.92
C TYR A 319 1.02 7.50 -12.94
N GLY A 320 2.26 7.64 -12.45
CA GLY A 320 3.46 7.76 -13.25
C GLY A 320 3.71 6.56 -14.16
N VAL A 321 3.57 5.35 -13.60
CA VAL A 321 3.90 4.08 -14.27
C VAL A 321 2.77 3.53 -15.13
N LEU A 322 1.50 3.77 -14.77
CA LEU A 322 0.33 3.24 -15.50
C LEU A 322 0.36 3.48 -17.03
N PRO A 323 0.71 4.68 -17.55
CA PRO A 323 0.81 4.92 -19.00
C PRO A 323 1.85 4.05 -19.71
N PHE A 324 2.96 3.75 -19.03
CA PHE A 324 4.03 2.90 -19.55
C PHE A 324 3.60 1.44 -19.51
N TRP A 325 2.98 1.00 -18.41
CA TRP A 325 2.40 -0.34 -18.29
C TRP A 325 1.37 -0.62 -19.40
N GLY A 326 0.46 0.32 -19.68
CA GLY A 326 -0.54 0.16 -20.74
C GLY A 326 0.07 -0.07 -22.14
N ALA A 327 1.28 0.43 -22.38
CA ALA A 327 2.04 0.16 -23.60
C ALA A 327 2.86 -1.15 -23.51
N PHE A 328 3.52 -1.39 -22.38
CA PHE A 328 4.42 -2.54 -22.18
C PHE A 328 3.66 -3.86 -22.11
N ARG A 329 2.44 -3.89 -21.57
CA ARG A 329 1.62 -5.10 -21.47
C ARG A 329 1.26 -5.75 -22.81
N LYS A 330 1.42 -5.00 -23.91
CA LYS A 330 1.21 -5.51 -25.28
C LYS A 330 2.41 -6.30 -25.82
N GLN A 331 3.57 -6.20 -25.18
CA GLN A 331 4.81 -6.83 -25.64
C GLN A 331 4.88 -8.33 -25.26
N PRO A 332 5.41 -9.20 -26.15
CA PRO A 332 5.56 -10.64 -25.85
C PRO A 332 6.44 -10.92 -24.63
N VAL A 333 7.51 -10.13 -24.45
CA VAL A 333 8.45 -10.25 -23.32
C VAL A 333 7.73 -10.13 -21.98
N TYR A 334 6.81 -9.16 -21.86
CA TYR A 334 6.05 -8.95 -20.63
C TYR A 334 5.18 -10.17 -20.30
N ARG A 335 4.52 -10.75 -21.29
CA ARG A 335 3.65 -11.92 -21.10
C ARG A 335 4.40 -13.15 -20.61
N ARG A 336 5.63 -13.34 -21.08
CA ARG A 336 6.50 -14.43 -20.63
C ARG A 336 6.97 -14.22 -19.20
N ALA A 337 7.25 -12.98 -18.81
CA ALA A 337 7.64 -12.65 -17.44
C ALA A 337 6.46 -12.68 -16.44
N LEU A 338 5.24 -12.45 -16.91
CA LEU A 338 4.08 -12.19 -16.05
C LEU A 338 3.75 -13.32 -15.04
N PRO A 339 3.80 -14.61 -15.40
CA PRO A 339 3.55 -15.67 -14.44
C PRO A 339 4.50 -15.61 -13.24
N GLY A 340 5.79 -15.32 -13.48
CA GLY A 340 6.78 -15.26 -12.42
C GLY A 340 6.75 -13.97 -11.61
N LEU A 341 6.41 -12.84 -12.25
CA LEU A 341 6.12 -11.59 -11.54
C LEU A 341 4.98 -11.83 -10.52
N ASN A 342 3.88 -12.40 -11.00
CA ASN A 342 2.68 -12.63 -10.20
C ASN A 342 2.87 -13.71 -9.13
N SER A 343 3.52 -14.84 -9.44
CA SER A 343 3.73 -15.89 -8.44
C SER A 343 4.65 -15.45 -7.31
N SER A 344 5.67 -14.64 -7.62
CA SER A 344 6.55 -14.05 -6.60
C SER A 344 5.80 -13.05 -5.74
N ALA A 345 4.96 -12.21 -6.37
CA ALA A 345 4.06 -11.28 -5.70
C ALA A 345 3.10 -11.97 -4.70
N VAL A 346 2.55 -13.12 -5.09
CA VAL A 346 1.73 -13.96 -4.19
C VAL A 346 2.57 -14.56 -3.06
N GLY A 347 3.80 -14.98 -3.33
CA GLY A 347 4.74 -15.42 -2.29
C GLY A 347 4.96 -14.37 -1.21
N LEU A 348 5.05 -13.09 -1.58
CA LEU A 348 5.15 -11.99 -0.61
C LEU A 348 3.89 -11.86 0.26
N VAL A 349 2.70 -12.05 -0.34
CA VAL A 349 1.43 -12.08 0.41
C VAL A 349 1.41 -13.25 1.40
N VAL A 350 1.90 -14.43 0.98
CA VAL A 350 2.03 -15.61 1.86
C VAL A 350 3.02 -15.36 2.98
N ALA A 351 4.18 -14.74 2.73
CA ALA A 351 5.12 -14.35 3.78
C ALA A 351 4.46 -13.45 4.84
N ALA A 352 3.66 -12.47 4.40
CA ALA A 352 2.95 -11.57 5.29
C ALA A 352 1.95 -12.31 6.19
N VAL A 353 1.24 -13.32 5.68
CA VAL A 353 0.36 -14.19 6.48
C VAL A 353 1.14 -14.79 7.66
N PHE A 354 2.27 -15.43 7.39
CA PHE A 354 3.06 -16.08 8.43
C PHE A 354 3.62 -15.07 9.43
N GLN A 355 4.10 -13.92 8.95
CA GLN A 355 4.60 -12.86 9.82
C GLN A 355 3.52 -12.29 10.74
N MET A 356 2.27 -12.19 10.28
CA MET A 356 1.15 -11.76 11.10
C MET A 356 0.76 -12.85 12.12
N SER A 357 0.62 -14.11 11.68
CA SER A 357 0.17 -15.21 12.54
C SER A 357 1.12 -15.55 13.70
N PHE A 358 2.43 -15.31 13.55
CA PHE A 358 3.41 -15.60 14.61
C PHE A 358 3.77 -14.38 15.48
N LYS A 359 3.17 -13.21 15.22
CA LYS A 359 3.34 -11.98 16.02
C LYS A 359 2.10 -11.56 16.81
N VAL A 360 0.96 -12.24 16.58
CA VAL A 360 -0.21 -12.22 17.48
C VAL A 360 0.08 -13.15 18.65
#